data_AF-A0A845QL54-F1
#
_entry.id   AF-A0A845QL54-F1
#
_cell.length_a   1.000
_cell.length_b   1.000
_cell.length_c   1.000
_cell.angle_alpha   90.00
_cell.angle_beta   90.00
_cell.angle_gamma   90.00
#
_symmetry.space_group_name_H-M   'P 1'
#
loop_
_entity.id
_entity.type
_entity.pdbx_description
1 polymer ?
#
loop_
_entity_poly.entity_id
_entity_poly.type
_entity_poly.pdbx_seq_one_letter_code
_entity_poly.pdbx_strand_id
1 'polypeptide(L)'
;MIKIKPYLENERRPHMKKVITMMMTIAMIFSLAVPAFADDAAAGVEAAITKPAKVETLKVSKNTYKSLKVSWQPVDGAESYQVYRSTTGKTGSFVLKKATTGTTYTNTGLTTGKTYYYKVRAVNSAGKGSFSAVKSNKVAPATVKVEKVSCPKDYQVKVAWNKVSGASGYQVYRSQKGKDNWKLFKSVSSKTTAVTDKMVGKMEYDSKGRKVGYDYSDLDKFWEYKVRAYRTVNGKKVYGNFSKVCQWTPDWTIEEIYDWAWKYVEAMEFPIYEYIEGKENPDRHDSYLWPKKDGTVYHWKHIVGWTTDETVWGDEAFIFTNPANGATEKPSDFVKATPDNMNWGTMWPMKISPYMTKYRIKNTIKRKLDYYIPRLSEANPIYWDPIWNEWSDESSLFTIYYEKYGIGYKFWQLW
;
A
#
# COMPACT_ATOMS: atom_id res chain seq x y z
N MET A 1 -35.40 31.80 32.92
CA MET A 1 -34.15 32.58 32.92
C MET A 1 -33.12 31.82 32.10
N ILE A 2 -32.63 32.39 31.00
CA ILE A 2 -31.24 32.31 30.50
C ILE A 2 -31.16 33.42 29.44
N LYS A 3 -30.34 34.43 29.74
CA LYS A 3 -30.01 35.56 28.87
C LYS A 3 -28.85 35.14 27.99
N ILE A 4 -28.94 35.37 26.67
CA ILE A 4 -27.77 35.42 25.80
C ILE A 4 -27.69 36.85 25.27
N LYS A 5 -26.62 37.56 25.67
CA LYS A 5 -26.20 38.82 25.04
C LYS A 5 -25.08 38.53 24.02
N PRO A 6 -25.01 39.27 22.91
CA PRO A 6 -24.10 39.05 21.79
C PRO A 6 -22.87 39.98 21.84
N TYR A 7 -21.81 39.63 21.10
CA TYR A 7 -20.82 40.51 20.43
C TYR A 7 -19.89 39.57 19.63
N LEU A 8 -19.83 39.62 18.28
CA LEU A 8 -18.94 40.46 17.44
C LEU A 8 -17.49 40.48 18.00
N GLU A 9 -16.42 40.16 17.28
CA GLU A 9 -16.05 40.70 15.96
C GLU A 9 -14.71 40.07 15.48
N ASN A 10 -14.47 40.08 14.15
CA ASN A 10 -13.17 40.08 13.45
C ASN A 10 -12.27 38.80 13.49
N GLU A 11 -11.67 38.28 12.42
CA GLU A 11 -11.13 38.89 11.18
C GLU A 11 -11.04 37.89 9.97
N ARG A 12 -10.91 38.48 8.76
CA ARG A 12 -10.27 37.96 7.51
C ARG A 12 -11.02 36.97 6.60
N ARG A 13 -11.59 37.51 5.50
CA ARG A 13 -11.09 37.26 4.12
C ARG A 13 -11.68 38.23 3.06
N PRO A 14 -10.87 39.13 2.46
CA PRO A 14 -11.33 40.19 1.54
C PRO A 14 -11.67 39.75 0.09
N HIS A 15 -11.64 38.46 -0.24
CA HIS A 15 -11.87 37.97 -1.62
C HIS A 15 -13.35 37.69 -1.96
N MET A 16 -14.24 37.64 -0.97
CA MET A 16 -15.66 37.29 -1.19
C MET A 16 -16.55 38.52 -1.53
N LYS A 17 -16.13 39.74 -1.18
CA LYS A 17 -16.90 40.96 -1.47
C LYS A 17 -16.79 41.42 -2.93
N LYS A 18 -15.70 41.11 -3.64
CA LYS A 18 -15.54 41.46 -5.07
C LYS A 18 -16.40 40.59 -6.00
N VAL A 19 -16.69 39.34 -5.63
CA VAL A 19 -17.48 38.40 -6.45
C VAL A 19 -18.99 38.69 -6.36
N ILE A 20 -19.49 39.07 -5.18
CA ILE A 20 -20.91 39.41 -4.98
C ILE A 20 -21.25 40.78 -5.61
N THR A 21 -20.33 41.74 -5.56
CA THR A 21 -20.54 43.08 -6.17
C THR A 21 -20.53 43.02 -7.70
N MET A 22 -19.72 42.13 -8.31
CA MET A 22 -19.68 41.95 -9.76
C MET A 22 -20.89 41.18 -10.32
N MET A 23 -21.55 40.35 -9.49
CA MET A 23 -22.78 39.63 -9.88
C MET A 23 -24.05 40.49 -9.79
N MET A 24 -24.05 41.63 -9.08
CA MET A 24 -25.22 42.52 -8.98
C MET A 24 -25.26 43.64 -10.03
N THR A 25 -24.16 43.92 -10.76
CA THR A 25 -24.11 45.00 -11.75
C THR A 25 -24.47 44.62 -13.19
N ILE A 26 -24.64 43.33 -13.51
CA ILE A 26 -25.04 42.88 -14.87
C ILE A 26 -26.57 42.69 -15.00
N ALA A 27 -27.31 42.72 -13.90
CA ALA A 27 -28.77 42.53 -13.90
C ALA A 27 -29.61 43.83 -13.95
N MET A 28 -28.98 45.01 -14.12
CA MET A 28 -29.66 46.30 -13.96
C MET A 28 -29.35 47.34 -15.04
N ILE A 29 -29.20 46.92 -16.30
CA ILE A 29 -29.22 47.85 -17.44
C ILE A 29 -30.15 47.29 -18.52
N PHE A 30 -31.10 48.13 -18.93
CA PHE A 30 -32.18 47.97 -19.92
C PHE A 30 -33.51 47.40 -19.41
N SER A 31 -34.17 48.21 -18.58
CA SER A 31 -35.63 48.38 -18.60
C SER A 31 -35.95 49.81 -19.07
N LEU A 32 -37.02 49.95 -19.87
CA LEU A 32 -37.67 51.16 -20.42
C LEU A 32 -37.19 51.68 -21.79
N ALA A 33 -37.84 51.18 -22.85
CA ALA A 33 -38.60 51.99 -23.81
C ALA A 33 -39.38 51.05 -24.75
N VAL A 34 -40.70 50.98 -24.57
CA VAL A 34 -41.62 50.39 -25.56
C VAL A 34 -41.98 51.49 -26.56
N PRO A 35 -41.81 51.27 -27.87
CA PRO A 35 -42.77 51.75 -28.84
C PRO A 35 -43.63 50.56 -29.29
N ALA A 36 -44.92 50.65 -29.02
CA ALA A 36 -45.91 49.81 -29.67
C ALA A 36 -45.91 50.14 -31.16
N PHE A 37 -45.60 49.18 -32.03
CA PHE A 37 -46.19 48.99 -33.35
C PHE A 37 -45.71 47.63 -33.91
N ALA A 38 -46.66 46.91 -34.51
CA ALA A 38 -46.57 45.57 -35.11
C ALA A 38 -46.68 44.38 -34.11
N ASP A 39 -47.92 44.03 -33.79
CA ASP A 39 -48.34 42.63 -33.82
C ASP A 39 -47.97 42.06 -35.19
N ASP A 40 -46.82 41.42 -35.29
CA ASP A 40 -46.56 40.48 -36.38
C ASP A 40 -46.00 39.20 -35.77
N ALA A 41 -46.60 38.09 -36.20
CA ALA A 41 -46.61 36.83 -35.49
C ALA A 41 -45.21 36.39 -35.06
N ALA A 42 -44.97 36.30 -33.75
CA ALA A 42 -44.02 35.36 -33.19
C ALA A 42 -44.60 33.95 -33.40
N ALA A 43 -44.65 33.51 -34.66
CA ALA A 43 -44.74 32.12 -35.01
C ALA A 43 -43.62 31.44 -34.25
N GLY A 44 -43.99 30.61 -33.27
CA GLY A 44 -43.04 29.75 -32.59
C GLY A 44 -42.30 28.96 -33.67
N VAL A 45 -41.05 29.35 -33.93
CA VAL A 45 -40.15 28.53 -34.72
C VAL A 45 -39.82 27.34 -33.83
N GLU A 46 -40.72 26.37 -33.84
CA GLU A 46 -40.46 25.04 -33.32
C GLU A 46 -39.19 24.58 -34.04
N ALA A 47 -38.08 24.52 -33.31
CA ALA A 47 -36.78 24.24 -33.90
C ALA A 47 -36.88 22.93 -34.69
N ALA A 48 -36.77 23.02 -36.02
CA ALA A 48 -36.99 21.89 -36.89
C ALA A 48 -36.13 20.71 -36.42
N ILE A 49 -36.75 19.56 -36.16
CA ILE A 49 -36.04 18.39 -35.67
C ILE A 49 -34.97 18.01 -36.72
N THR A 50 -33.70 18.14 -36.36
CA THR A 50 -32.58 17.72 -37.21
C THR A 50 -32.17 16.30 -36.91
N LYS A 51 -31.53 15.63 -37.87
CA LYS A 51 -30.94 14.30 -37.67
C LYS A 51 -29.89 14.35 -36.55
N PRO A 52 -29.76 13.30 -35.71
CA PRO A 52 -28.80 13.32 -34.60
C PRO A 52 -27.36 13.36 -35.09
N ALA A 53 -26.47 13.92 -34.28
CA ALA A 53 -25.03 13.92 -34.53
C ALA A 53 -24.46 12.48 -34.53
N LYS A 54 -23.23 12.33 -35.05
CA LYS A 54 -22.53 11.04 -35.01
C LYS A 54 -22.09 10.70 -33.58
N VAL A 55 -22.06 9.42 -33.24
CA VAL A 55 -21.58 8.94 -31.94
C VAL A 55 -20.05 9.00 -31.88
N GLU A 56 -19.47 9.81 -30.99
CA GLU A 56 -18.00 10.00 -30.89
C GLU A 56 -17.30 9.02 -29.94
N THR A 57 -18.00 8.55 -28.92
CA THR A 57 -17.41 7.86 -27.75
C THR A 57 -17.50 6.34 -27.83
N LEU A 58 -17.72 5.78 -29.03
CA LEU A 58 -17.85 4.33 -29.21
C LEU A 58 -16.64 3.57 -28.62
N LYS A 59 -16.92 2.59 -27.76
CA LYS A 59 -15.96 1.70 -27.14
C LYS A 59 -16.40 0.24 -27.29
N VAL A 60 -15.44 -0.63 -27.58
CA VAL A 60 -15.63 -2.08 -27.64
C VAL A 60 -14.68 -2.73 -26.65
N SER A 61 -15.21 -3.33 -25.59
CA SER A 61 -14.43 -3.99 -24.53
C SER A 61 -14.69 -5.49 -24.48
N LYS A 62 -13.68 -6.26 -24.04
CA LYS A 62 -13.83 -7.67 -23.70
C LYS A 62 -14.88 -7.83 -22.61
N ASN A 63 -15.75 -8.83 -22.72
CA ASN A 63 -16.77 -9.13 -21.72
C ASN A 63 -16.64 -10.57 -21.21
N THR A 64 -16.77 -11.55 -22.11
CA THR A 64 -16.51 -12.97 -21.82
C THR A 64 -15.78 -13.63 -22.97
N TYR A 65 -15.38 -14.88 -22.81
CA TYR A 65 -14.74 -15.66 -23.89
C TYR A 65 -15.61 -15.86 -25.14
N LYS A 66 -16.92 -15.55 -25.07
CA LYS A 66 -17.87 -15.60 -26.18
C LYS A 66 -18.63 -14.28 -26.38
N SER A 67 -18.18 -13.17 -25.78
CA SER A 67 -18.91 -11.90 -25.92
C SER A 67 -18.03 -10.66 -25.84
N LEU A 68 -18.50 -9.59 -26.48
CA LEU A 68 -17.94 -8.24 -26.40
C LEU A 68 -19.03 -7.28 -25.92
N LYS A 69 -18.64 -6.29 -25.10
CA LYS A 69 -19.51 -5.18 -24.70
C LYS A 69 -19.19 -3.98 -25.58
N VAL A 70 -20.22 -3.45 -26.22
CA VAL A 70 -20.19 -2.25 -27.05
C VAL A 70 -20.92 -1.16 -26.27
N SER A 71 -20.31 0.01 -26.10
CA SER A 71 -20.89 1.11 -25.33
C SER A 71 -20.52 2.46 -25.93
N TRP A 72 -21.40 3.44 -25.76
CA TRP A 72 -21.21 4.83 -26.16
C TRP A 72 -21.91 5.75 -25.17
N GLN A 73 -21.69 7.06 -25.29
CA GLN A 73 -22.44 8.08 -24.57
C GLN A 73 -23.71 8.46 -25.34
N PRO A 74 -24.78 8.90 -24.66
CA PRO A 74 -25.95 9.46 -25.31
C PRO A 74 -25.59 10.57 -26.30
N VAL A 75 -26.35 10.69 -27.38
CA VAL A 75 -26.29 11.79 -28.36
C VAL A 75 -27.57 12.60 -28.21
N ASP A 76 -27.44 13.92 -28.10
CA ASP A 76 -28.58 14.81 -27.99
C ASP A 76 -29.51 14.70 -29.19
N GLY A 77 -30.82 14.70 -28.92
CA GLY A 77 -31.86 14.52 -29.95
C GLY A 77 -31.97 13.11 -30.51
N ALA A 78 -31.24 12.11 -29.99
CA ALA A 78 -31.37 10.71 -30.41
C ALA A 78 -32.47 9.99 -29.65
N GLU A 79 -33.41 9.38 -30.37
CA GLU A 79 -34.46 8.52 -29.80
C GLU A 79 -34.00 7.05 -29.70
N SER A 80 -33.12 6.62 -30.61
CA SER A 80 -32.57 5.27 -30.61
C SER A 80 -31.19 5.19 -31.28
N TYR A 81 -30.58 4.01 -31.20
CA TYR A 81 -29.29 3.70 -31.79
C TYR A 81 -29.34 2.40 -32.58
N GLN A 82 -28.58 2.35 -33.66
CA GLN A 82 -28.38 1.16 -34.47
C GLN A 82 -26.92 0.72 -34.42
N VAL A 83 -26.70 -0.51 -33.95
CA VAL A 83 -25.38 -1.13 -33.82
C VAL A 83 -25.13 -2.08 -34.98
N TYR A 84 -24.11 -1.77 -35.76
CA TYR A 84 -23.69 -2.58 -36.90
C TYR A 84 -22.40 -3.33 -36.58
N ARG A 85 -22.24 -4.52 -37.15
CA ARG A 85 -21.04 -5.36 -36.97
C ARG A 85 -20.50 -5.87 -38.29
N SER A 86 -19.19 -5.87 -38.45
CA SER A 86 -18.46 -6.60 -39.50
C SER A 86 -17.54 -7.67 -38.89
N THR A 87 -17.28 -8.73 -39.66
CA THR A 87 -16.28 -9.76 -39.37
C THR A 87 -15.09 -9.74 -40.33
N THR A 88 -15.12 -8.90 -41.36
CA THR A 88 -14.16 -8.91 -42.47
C THR A 88 -13.22 -7.70 -42.45
N GLY A 89 -13.44 -6.70 -41.59
CA GLY A 89 -12.49 -5.60 -41.41
C GLY A 89 -13.17 -4.28 -41.05
N LYS A 90 -12.38 -3.21 -41.02
CA LYS A 90 -12.90 -1.84 -40.80
C LYS A 90 -13.69 -1.30 -41.99
N THR A 91 -13.34 -1.73 -43.20
CA THR A 91 -13.98 -1.37 -44.47
C THR A 91 -14.87 -2.49 -45.03
N GLY A 92 -15.01 -3.60 -44.31
CA GLY A 92 -15.81 -4.74 -44.76
C GLY A 92 -17.31 -4.52 -44.62
N SER A 93 -18.10 -5.49 -45.07
CA SER A 93 -19.57 -5.43 -44.99
C SER A 93 -20.06 -5.42 -43.55
N PHE A 94 -20.89 -4.44 -43.21
CA PHE A 94 -21.49 -4.26 -41.89
C PHE A 94 -22.96 -4.68 -41.90
N VAL A 95 -23.35 -5.52 -40.94
CA VAL A 95 -24.74 -5.98 -40.77
C VAL A 95 -25.31 -5.41 -39.47
N LEU A 96 -26.56 -4.95 -39.49
CA LEU A 96 -27.28 -4.52 -38.30
C LEU A 96 -27.40 -5.70 -37.31
N LYS A 97 -26.99 -5.49 -36.05
CA LYS A 97 -27.09 -6.50 -34.99
C LYS A 97 -28.06 -6.13 -33.89
N LYS A 98 -28.26 -4.83 -33.66
CA LYS A 98 -29.20 -4.36 -32.64
C LYS A 98 -29.71 -2.97 -32.99
N ALA A 99 -31.01 -2.75 -32.81
CA ALA A 99 -31.60 -1.45 -32.57
C ALA A 99 -31.97 -1.35 -31.09
N THR A 100 -31.69 -0.23 -30.43
CA THR A 100 -31.86 -0.07 -28.98
C THR A 100 -32.01 1.41 -28.61
N THR A 101 -32.79 1.70 -27.58
CA THR A 101 -32.87 3.04 -26.95
C THR A 101 -31.72 3.27 -25.96
N GLY A 102 -31.22 2.19 -25.33
CA GLY A 102 -30.06 2.26 -24.44
C GLY A 102 -28.72 2.46 -25.16
N THR A 103 -27.70 2.85 -24.39
CA THR A 103 -26.35 3.20 -24.88
C THR A 103 -25.32 2.07 -24.79
N THR A 104 -25.79 0.84 -24.55
CA THR A 104 -24.92 -0.34 -24.47
C THR A 104 -25.52 -1.54 -25.19
N TYR A 105 -24.66 -2.40 -25.71
CA TYR A 105 -25.02 -3.66 -26.35
C TYR A 105 -23.98 -4.73 -26.01
N THR A 106 -24.45 -5.87 -25.48
CA THR A 106 -23.59 -7.04 -25.26
C THR A 106 -23.78 -8.02 -26.41
N ASN A 107 -22.76 -8.14 -27.26
CA ASN A 107 -22.80 -9.09 -28.37
C ASN A 107 -22.30 -10.46 -27.91
N THR A 108 -23.20 -11.44 -27.81
CA THR A 108 -22.92 -12.81 -27.35
C THR A 108 -22.74 -13.78 -28.53
N GLY A 109 -22.45 -15.06 -28.23
CA GLY A 109 -22.31 -16.11 -29.26
C GLY A 109 -21.08 -15.95 -30.16
N LEU A 110 -20.09 -15.16 -29.76
CA LEU A 110 -18.92 -14.88 -30.58
C LEU A 110 -17.83 -15.96 -30.45
N THR A 111 -17.09 -16.18 -31.53
CA THR A 111 -15.92 -17.06 -31.54
C THR A 111 -14.73 -16.45 -30.79
N THR A 112 -14.19 -17.17 -29.79
CA THR A 112 -12.96 -16.78 -29.09
C THR A 112 -11.80 -16.61 -30.09
N GLY A 113 -11.00 -15.57 -29.93
CA GLY A 113 -9.84 -15.27 -30.78
C GLY A 113 -10.18 -14.49 -32.06
N LYS A 114 -11.46 -14.41 -32.45
CA LYS A 114 -11.89 -13.62 -33.62
C LYS A 114 -12.07 -12.15 -33.26
N THR A 115 -11.64 -11.26 -34.15
CA THR A 115 -11.87 -9.82 -34.04
C THR A 115 -13.19 -9.45 -34.70
N TYR A 116 -13.99 -8.62 -34.02
CA TYR A 116 -15.24 -8.08 -34.56
C TYR A 116 -15.16 -6.56 -34.56
N TYR A 117 -15.71 -5.96 -35.61
CA TYR A 117 -15.70 -4.52 -35.87
C TYR A 117 -17.10 -3.99 -35.71
N TYR A 118 -17.26 -2.82 -35.10
CA TYR A 118 -18.53 -2.20 -34.79
C TYR A 118 -18.53 -0.73 -35.19
N LYS A 119 -19.69 -0.26 -35.64
CA LYS A 119 -20.03 1.15 -35.77
C LYS A 119 -21.47 1.35 -35.30
N VAL A 120 -21.75 2.52 -34.76
CA VAL A 120 -23.06 2.86 -34.21
C VAL A 120 -23.51 4.17 -34.83
N ARG A 121 -24.82 4.33 -35.05
CA ARG A 121 -25.42 5.61 -35.40
C ARG A 121 -26.63 5.88 -34.52
N ALA A 122 -26.85 7.15 -34.21
CA ALA A 122 -28.07 7.63 -33.58
C ALA A 122 -29.18 7.81 -34.61
N VAL A 123 -30.43 7.69 -34.18
CA VAL A 123 -31.63 7.77 -35.01
C VAL A 123 -32.73 8.50 -34.22
N ASN A 124 -33.46 9.37 -34.89
CA ASN A 124 -34.69 10.01 -34.39
C ASN A 124 -35.73 10.09 -35.52
N SER A 125 -36.85 10.75 -35.26
CA SER A 125 -37.93 11.05 -36.23
C SER A 125 -37.46 11.76 -37.51
N ALA A 126 -36.47 12.66 -37.43
CA ALA A 126 -35.85 13.31 -38.60
C ALA A 126 -34.92 12.37 -39.41
N GLY A 127 -34.59 11.21 -38.85
CA GLY A 127 -33.96 10.10 -39.54
C GLY A 127 -32.65 9.62 -38.91
N LYS A 128 -31.83 8.97 -39.73
CA LYS A 128 -30.57 8.33 -39.31
C LYS A 128 -29.42 9.33 -39.37
N GLY A 129 -28.72 9.52 -38.25
CA GLY A 129 -27.46 10.24 -38.20
C GLY A 129 -26.31 9.47 -38.87
N SER A 130 -25.16 10.13 -38.99
CA SER A 130 -23.93 9.53 -39.51
C SER A 130 -23.37 8.46 -38.58
N PHE A 131 -22.65 7.49 -39.16
CA PHE A 131 -21.97 6.45 -38.38
C PHE A 131 -20.81 7.01 -37.55
N SER A 132 -20.61 6.42 -36.38
CA SER A 132 -19.40 6.56 -35.58
C SER A 132 -18.16 6.08 -36.36
N ALA A 133 -16.98 6.46 -35.87
CA ALA A 133 -15.76 5.76 -36.23
C ALA A 133 -15.87 4.25 -35.91
N VAL A 134 -15.28 3.42 -36.76
CA VAL A 134 -15.27 1.97 -36.55
C VAL A 134 -14.31 1.62 -35.41
N LYS A 135 -14.80 0.84 -34.45
CA LYS A 135 -13.99 0.28 -33.35
C LYS A 135 -14.03 -1.24 -33.38
N SER A 136 -13.01 -1.89 -32.86
CA SER A 136 -12.95 -3.35 -32.85
C SER A 136 -12.31 -3.88 -31.57
N ASN A 137 -12.60 -5.14 -31.28
CA ASN A 137 -11.87 -5.88 -30.26
C ASN A 137 -11.86 -7.37 -30.60
N LYS A 138 -10.85 -8.07 -30.07
CA LYS A 138 -10.71 -9.52 -30.17
C LYS A 138 -11.42 -10.18 -29.00
N VAL A 139 -12.27 -11.16 -29.29
CA VAL A 139 -12.97 -11.93 -28.26
C VAL A 139 -11.95 -12.75 -27.48
N ALA A 140 -11.93 -12.58 -26.16
CA ALA A 140 -11.01 -13.28 -25.27
C ALA A 140 -11.63 -13.37 -23.87
N PRO A 141 -11.06 -14.16 -22.95
CA PRO A 141 -11.56 -14.24 -21.57
C PRO A 141 -11.72 -12.87 -20.91
N ALA A 142 -12.65 -12.80 -19.96
CA ALA A 142 -12.89 -11.61 -19.15
C ALA A 142 -11.62 -11.20 -18.39
N THR A 143 -11.53 -9.91 -18.05
CA THR A 143 -10.48 -9.41 -17.15
C THR A 143 -10.60 -10.11 -15.80
N VAL A 144 -9.47 -10.62 -15.28
CA VAL A 144 -9.41 -11.23 -13.96
C VAL A 144 -9.59 -10.14 -12.89
N LYS A 145 -10.41 -10.43 -11.87
CA LYS A 145 -10.52 -9.61 -10.66
C LYS A 145 -9.75 -10.32 -9.55
N VAL A 146 -8.65 -9.72 -9.11
CA VAL A 146 -7.93 -10.18 -7.90
C VAL A 146 -8.82 -9.84 -6.71
N GLU A 147 -9.11 -10.85 -5.90
CA GLU A 147 -9.99 -10.77 -4.75
C GLU A 147 -9.21 -10.37 -3.51
N LYS A 148 -8.06 -11.03 -3.28
CA LYS A 148 -7.25 -10.82 -2.10
C LYS A 148 -5.78 -11.07 -2.39
N VAL A 149 -4.92 -10.23 -1.81
CA VAL A 149 -3.50 -10.51 -1.63
C VAL A 149 -3.24 -10.58 -0.14
N SER A 150 -2.64 -11.68 0.33
CA SER A 150 -2.50 -11.96 1.77
C SER A 150 -1.18 -12.65 2.08
N CYS A 151 -0.77 -12.63 3.34
CA CYS A 151 0.38 -13.39 3.82
C CYS A 151 -0.09 -14.50 4.78
N PRO A 152 -0.55 -15.66 4.27
CA PRO A 152 -1.15 -16.70 5.13
C PRO A 152 -0.13 -17.41 6.03
N LYS A 153 1.15 -17.36 5.69
CA LYS A 153 2.28 -17.88 6.46
C LYS A 153 3.46 -16.94 6.23
N ASP A 154 4.39 -16.90 7.17
CA ASP A 154 5.56 -16.05 7.02
C ASP A 154 6.30 -16.38 5.72
N TYR A 155 6.76 -15.32 5.06
CA TYR A 155 7.46 -15.38 3.79
C TYR A 155 6.61 -15.98 2.66
N GLN A 156 5.28 -15.96 2.76
CA GLN A 156 4.40 -16.47 1.72
C GLN A 156 3.35 -15.45 1.36
N VAL A 157 3.38 -14.92 0.13
CA VAL A 157 2.33 -14.05 -0.39
C VAL A 157 1.40 -14.85 -1.27
N LYS A 158 0.13 -14.93 -0.87
CA LYS A 158 -0.94 -15.58 -1.62
C LYS A 158 -1.75 -14.55 -2.40
N VAL A 159 -1.78 -14.69 -3.72
CA VAL A 159 -2.60 -13.91 -4.64
C VAL A 159 -3.79 -14.77 -5.06
N ALA A 160 -5.01 -14.35 -4.70
CA ALA A 160 -6.26 -15.03 -4.99
C ALA A 160 -7.17 -14.18 -5.89
N TRP A 161 -7.90 -14.82 -6.81
CA TRP A 161 -8.75 -14.15 -7.78
C TRP A 161 -10.03 -14.91 -8.10
N ASN A 162 -11.01 -14.19 -8.63
CA ASN A 162 -12.29 -14.77 -9.04
C ASN A 162 -12.13 -15.66 -10.28
N LYS A 163 -12.83 -16.81 -10.27
CA LYS A 163 -12.89 -17.72 -11.42
C LYS A 163 -13.47 -17.01 -12.65
N VAL A 164 -12.76 -17.08 -13.76
CA VAL A 164 -13.21 -16.58 -15.08
C VAL A 164 -13.84 -17.72 -15.86
N SER A 165 -15.14 -17.58 -16.18
CA SER A 165 -15.87 -18.55 -16.98
C SER A 165 -15.22 -18.76 -18.36
N GLY A 166 -15.05 -20.03 -18.73
CA GLY A 166 -14.43 -20.44 -19.98
C GLY A 166 -12.91 -20.19 -20.06
N ALA A 167 -12.22 -19.86 -18.97
CA ALA A 167 -10.76 -19.89 -18.97
C ALA A 167 -10.25 -21.34 -19.07
N SER A 168 -9.17 -21.55 -19.83
CA SER A 168 -8.38 -22.78 -19.81
C SER A 168 -7.29 -22.73 -18.74
N GLY A 169 -6.92 -21.53 -18.28
CA GLY A 169 -5.99 -21.31 -17.19
C GLY A 169 -5.70 -19.84 -16.96
N TYR A 170 -4.75 -19.58 -16.08
CA TYR A 170 -4.31 -18.24 -15.70
C TYR A 170 -2.80 -18.12 -15.77
N GLN A 171 -2.34 -16.90 -16.02
CA GLN A 171 -0.95 -16.52 -15.85
C GLN A 171 -0.86 -15.42 -14.81
N VAL A 172 0.03 -15.63 -13.84
CA VAL A 172 0.40 -14.66 -12.82
C VAL A 172 1.76 -14.12 -13.18
N TYR A 173 1.83 -12.80 -13.30
CA TYR A 173 3.06 -12.07 -13.50
C TYR A 173 3.41 -11.33 -12.22
N ARG A 174 4.71 -11.20 -11.95
CA ARG A 174 5.23 -10.42 -10.83
C ARG A 174 6.34 -9.48 -11.27
N SER A 175 6.53 -8.41 -10.51
CA SER A 175 7.67 -7.50 -10.64
C SER A 175 8.03 -6.90 -9.28
N GLN A 176 9.30 -6.55 -9.07
CA GLN A 176 9.68 -5.66 -7.98
C GLN A 176 9.35 -4.23 -8.38
N LYS A 177 8.55 -3.55 -7.55
CA LYS A 177 8.00 -2.21 -7.84
C LYS A 177 9.10 -1.23 -8.25
N GLY A 178 9.03 -0.75 -9.50
CA GLY A 178 9.97 0.25 -10.03
C GLY A 178 11.41 -0.25 -10.28
N LYS A 179 11.68 -1.55 -10.11
CA LYS A 179 13.01 -2.15 -10.34
C LYS A 179 13.00 -3.03 -11.60
N ASP A 180 11.99 -3.88 -11.72
CA ASP A 180 11.97 -4.94 -12.72
C ASP A 180 10.87 -4.76 -13.78
N ASN A 181 11.11 -5.36 -14.94
CA ASN A 181 10.06 -5.64 -15.91
C ASN A 181 9.19 -6.83 -15.43
N TRP A 182 7.91 -6.80 -15.79
CA TRP A 182 6.96 -7.87 -15.46
C TRP A 182 7.41 -9.23 -16.00
N LYS A 183 7.67 -10.19 -15.12
CA LYS A 183 8.06 -11.56 -15.46
C LYS A 183 6.91 -12.54 -15.17
N LEU A 184 6.79 -13.58 -15.99
CA LEU A 184 5.83 -14.66 -15.73
C LEU A 184 6.29 -15.42 -14.49
N PHE A 185 5.50 -15.35 -13.41
CA PHE A 185 5.75 -16.10 -12.19
C PHE A 185 5.22 -17.52 -12.30
N LYS A 186 3.95 -17.66 -12.72
CA LYS A 186 3.32 -18.98 -12.78
C LYS A 186 2.20 -19.03 -13.82
N SER A 187 2.08 -20.16 -14.51
CA SER A 187 0.90 -20.53 -15.30
C SER A 187 0.18 -21.65 -14.57
N VAL A 188 -1.13 -21.52 -14.38
CA VAL A 188 -1.95 -22.50 -13.65
C VAL A 188 -3.20 -22.90 -14.45
N SER A 189 -3.77 -24.06 -14.13
CA SER A 189 -4.98 -24.55 -14.78
C SER A 189 -6.21 -23.74 -14.38
N SER A 190 -7.32 -23.93 -15.10
CA SER A 190 -8.59 -23.25 -14.81
C SER A 190 -9.22 -23.60 -13.45
N LYS A 191 -8.78 -24.71 -12.83
CA LYS A 191 -9.21 -25.13 -11.49
C LYS A 191 -8.52 -24.34 -10.37
N THR A 192 -7.41 -23.67 -10.67
CA THR A 192 -6.63 -22.91 -9.69
C THR A 192 -7.01 -21.43 -9.71
N THR A 193 -7.45 -20.91 -8.58
CA THR A 193 -7.84 -19.50 -8.39
C THR A 193 -6.94 -18.74 -7.42
N ALA A 194 -5.84 -19.34 -6.99
CA ALA A 194 -4.82 -18.67 -6.20
C ALA A 194 -3.43 -19.25 -6.45
N VAL A 195 -2.40 -18.43 -6.31
CA VAL A 195 -1.00 -18.88 -6.21
C VAL A 195 -0.37 -18.31 -4.97
N THR A 196 0.54 -19.09 -4.39
CA THR A 196 1.39 -18.65 -3.29
C THR A 196 2.81 -18.48 -3.81
N ASP A 197 3.36 -17.31 -3.55
CA ASP A 197 4.73 -16.92 -3.83
C ASP A 197 5.55 -16.92 -2.55
N LYS A 198 6.73 -17.56 -2.57
CA LYS A 198 7.61 -17.66 -1.40
C LYS A 198 8.59 -16.50 -1.43
N MET A 199 8.41 -15.55 -0.52
CA MET A 199 9.23 -14.35 -0.31
C MET A 199 10.43 -14.64 0.57
N VAL A 200 11.15 -15.70 0.24
CA VAL A 200 12.35 -16.09 0.96
C VAL A 200 13.49 -15.21 0.46
N GLY A 201 14.23 -14.57 1.38
CA GLY A 201 15.43 -13.83 1.05
C GLY A 201 16.53 -14.75 0.50
N LYS A 202 17.69 -14.19 0.17
CA LYS A 202 18.86 -14.99 -0.20
C LYS A 202 19.33 -15.76 1.04
N MET A 203 19.55 -17.07 0.95
CA MET A 203 20.05 -17.84 2.10
C MET A 203 21.47 -17.38 2.47
N GLU A 204 21.70 -17.09 3.76
CA GLU A 204 23.01 -16.76 4.31
C GLU A 204 23.65 -17.99 4.97
N TYR A 205 24.97 -18.07 4.84
CA TYR A 205 25.80 -19.13 5.40
C TYR A 205 26.93 -18.52 6.22
N ASP A 206 27.31 -19.17 7.33
CA ASP A 206 28.52 -18.79 8.04
C ASP A 206 29.79 -19.25 7.29
N SER A 207 30.96 -18.89 7.84
CA SER A 207 32.27 -19.28 7.30
C SER A 207 32.48 -20.81 7.21
N LYS A 208 31.64 -21.60 7.89
CA LYS A 208 31.65 -23.07 7.86
C LYS A 208 30.56 -23.65 6.95
N GLY A 209 29.86 -22.81 6.17
CA GLY A 209 28.81 -23.24 5.24
C GLY A 209 27.49 -23.66 5.91
N ARG A 210 27.28 -23.31 7.18
CA ARG A 210 26.02 -23.61 7.91
C ARG A 210 25.01 -22.50 7.66
N LYS A 211 23.75 -22.85 7.44
CA LYS A 211 22.65 -21.88 7.23
C LYS A 211 22.45 -21.06 8.50
N VAL A 212 22.62 -19.74 8.41
CA VAL A 212 22.48 -18.83 9.55
C VAL A 212 21.28 -17.90 9.46
N GLY A 213 20.69 -17.75 8.27
CA GLY A 213 19.51 -16.91 8.09
C GLY A 213 19.22 -16.60 6.64
N TYR A 214 18.47 -15.52 6.44
CA TYR A 214 18.18 -14.99 5.13
C TYR A 214 18.58 -13.52 5.05
N ASP A 215 19.26 -13.19 3.96
CA ASP A 215 19.50 -11.82 3.56
C ASP A 215 18.30 -11.27 2.79
N TYR A 216 17.81 -10.12 3.24
CA TYR A 216 16.73 -9.39 2.60
C TYR A 216 17.22 -8.09 1.93
N SER A 217 18.54 -7.85 1.89
CA SER A 217 19.17 -6.66 1.31
C SER A 217 18.74 -6.43 -0.15
N ASP A 218 18.66 -7.49 -0.96
CA ASP A 218 18.27 -7.42 -2.38
C ASP A 218 16.77 -7.11 -2.61
N LEU A 219 15.96 -7.22 -1.56
CA LEU A 219 14.55 -6.87 -1.58
C LEU A 219 14.40 -5.37 -1.28
N ASP A 220 14.83 -4.50 -2.19
CA ASP A 220 14.66 -3.04 -2.02
C ASP A 220 13.21 -2.58 -2.17
N LYS A 221 12.38 -3.41 -2.82
CA LYS A 221 11.02 -3.07 -3.24
C LYS A 221 10.07 -4.23 -3.02
N PHE A 222 8.83 -3.90 -2.66
CA PHE A 222 7.75 -4.89 -2.57
C PHE A 222 7.44 -5.49 -3.95
N TRP A 223 6.95 -6.72 -3.93
CA TRP A 223 6.49 -7.40 -5.13
C TRP A 223 5.07 -7.00 -5.50
N GLU A 224 4.91 -6.60 -6.75
CA GLU A 224 3.62 -6.34 -7.40
C GLU A 224 3.23 -7.51 -8.29
N TYR A 225 1.92 -7.73 -8.42
CA TYR A 225 1.31 -8.83 -9.15
C TYR A 225 0.26 -8.34 -10.12
N LYS A 226 0.10 -9.07 -11.22
CA LYS A 226 -1.06 -8.96 -12.10
C LYS A 226 -1.38 -10.32 -12.70
N VAL A 227 -2.68 -10.59 -12.86
CA VAL A 227 -3.18 -11.88 -13.31
C VAL A 227 -3.95 -11.71 -14.61
N ARG A 228 -3.79 -12.63 -15.57
CA ARG A 228 -4.65 -12.71 -16.75
C ARG A 228 -5.14 -14.13 -16.98
N ALA A 229 -6.39 -14.25 -17.42
CA ALA A 229 -6.94 -15.51 -17.88
C ALA A 229 -6.54 -15.76 -19.35
N TYR A 230 -6.43 -17.03 -19.72
CA TYR A 230 -6.32 -17.43 -21.13
C TYR A 230 -7.31 -18.55 -21.45
N ARG A 231 -7.68 -18.66 -22.72
CA ARG A 231 -8.42 -19.79 -23.27
C ARG A 231 -7.63 -20.40 -24.41
N THR A 232 -7.49 -21.71 -24.41
CA THR A 232 -6.83 -22.44 -25.50
C THR A 232 -7.85 -22.75 -26.58
N VAL A 233 -7.55 -22.37 -27.82
CA VAL A 233 -8.36 -22.63 -29.01
C VAL A 233 -7.42 -23.19 -30.07
N ASN A 234 -7.67 -24.42 -30.54
CA ASN A 234 -6.83 -25.12 -31.52
C ASN A 234 -5.34 -25.10 -31.14
N GLY A 235 -5.03 -25.47 -29.89
CA GLY A 235 -3.67 -25.46 -29.33
C GLY A 235 -3.07 -24.07 -29.01
N LYS A 236 -3.69 -22.97 -29.45
CA LYS A 236 -3.16 -21.61 -29.25
C LYS A 236 -3.86 -20.89 -28.09
N LYS A 237 -3.09 -20.16 -27.27
CA LYS A 237 -3.62 -19.39 -26.13
C LYS A 237 -4.14 -18.02 -26.58
N VAL A 238 -5.41 -17.74 -26.31
CA VAL A 238 -6.03 -16.42 -26.44
C VAL A 238 -6.11 -15.77 -25.06
N TYR A 239 -5.36 -14.69 -24.88
CA TYR A 239 -5.23 -14.00 -23.60
C TYR A 239 -6.28 -12.91 -23.39
N GLY A 240 -6.88 -12.90 -22.19
CA GLY A 240 -7.64 -11.76 -21.68
C GLY A 240 -6.73 -10.60 -21.29
N ASN A 241 -7.34 -9.50 -20.83
CA ASN A 241 -6.58 -8.39 -20.26
C ASN A 241 -5.99 -8.79 -18.90
N PHE A 242 -4.91 -8.13 -18.51
CA PHE A 242 -4.41 -8.19 -17.14
C PHE A 242 -5.41 -7.55 -16.16
N SER A 243 -5.46 -8.08 -14.95
CA SER A 243 -6.07 -7.44 -13.79
C SER A 243 -5.42 -6.08 -13.53
N LYS A 244 -6.05 -5.28 -12.66
CA LYS A 244 -5.33 -4.20 -11.98
C LYS A 244 -4.11 -4.78 -11.26
N VAL A 245 -3.05 -3.99 -11.18
CA VAL A 245 -1.86 -4.33 -10.38
C VAL A 245 -2.28 -4.40 -8.92
N CYS A 246 -1.80 -5.42 -8.21
CA CYS A 246 -2.02 -5.59 -6.78
C CYS A 246 -0.69 -5.87 -6.07
N GLN A 247 -0.62 -5.53 -4.80
CA GLN A 247 0.56 -5.71 -3.96
C GLN A 247 0.07 -6.19 -2.59
N TRP A 248 0.91 -6.94 -1.88
CA TRP A 248 0.69 -7.15 -0.46
C TRP A 248 1.30 -6.01 0.35
N THR A 249 0.67 -5.67 1.47
CA THR A 249 1.16 -4.73 2.47
C THR A 249 1.08 -5.38 3.85
N PRO A 250 2.11 -5.24 4.70
CA PRO A 250 2.05 -5.65 6.09
C PRO A 250 0.85 -5.03 6.82
N ASP A 251 0.31 -5.78 7.78
CA ASP A 251 -0.73 -5.33 8.73
C ASP A 251 -0.13 -4.76 10.02
N TRP A 252 1.15 -4.41 9.97
CA TRP A 252 1.91 -3.81 11.06
C TRP A 252 2.85 -2.75 10.52
N THR A 253 3.21 -1.78 11.35
CA THR A 253 4.33 -0.86 11.09
C THR A 253 5.48 -1.14 12.06
N ILE A 254 6.69 -0.69 11.74
CA ILE A 254 7.83 -0.91 12.62
C ILE A 254 7.69 -0.11 13.92
N GLU A 255 7.06 1.06 13.86
CA GLU A 255 6.73 1.90 15.01
C GLU A 255 5.81 1.14 15.99
N GLU A 256 4.76 0.48 15.49
CA GLU A 256 3.89 -0.34 16.33
C GLU A 256 4.61 -1.54 16.97
N ILE A 257 5.62 -2.10 16.29
CA ILE A 257 6.44 -3.19 16.82
C ILE A 257 7.40 -2.66 17.89
N TYR A 258 8.01 -1.49 17.63
CA TYR A 258 8.90 -0.79 18.53
C TYR A 258 8.18 -0.41 19.84
N ASP A 259 7.05 0.30 19.75
CA ASP A 259 6.25 0.71 20.91
C ASP A 259 5.82 -0.48 21.76
N TRP A 260 5.46 -1.59 21.11
CA TRP A 260 5.11 -2.81 21.82
C TRP A 260 6.33 -3.43 22.53
N ALA A 261 7.50 -3.47 21.88
CA ALA A 261 8.70 -4.03 22.46
C ALA A 261 9.16 -3.19 23.65
N TRP A 262 9.05 -1.87 23.56
CA TRP A 262 9.36 -0.96 24.64
C TRP A 262 8.45 -1.18 25.85
N LYS A 263 7.13 -1.14 25.66
CA LYS A 263 6.15 -1.44 26.72
C LYS A 263 6.34 -2.81 27.35
N TYR A 264 6.82 -3.77 26.55
CA TYR A 264 7.13 -5.10 27.07
C TYR A 264 8.29 -5.06 28.06
N VAL A 265 9.36 -4.31 27.76
CA VAL A 265 10.52 -4.13 28.65
C VAL A 265 10.15 -3.37 29.91
N GLU A 266 9.40 -2.27 29.80
CA GLU A 266 8.92 -1.50 30.96
C GLU A 266 8.17 -2.38 31.96
N ALA A 267 7.43 -3.38 31.48
CA ALA A 267 6.66 -4.29 32.30
C ALA A 267 7.47 -5.46 32.91
N MET A 268 8.76 -5.62 32.60
CA MET A 268 9.53 -6.79 33.08
C MET A 268 10.00 -6.69 34.54
N GLU A 269 9.86 -5.54 35.20
CA GLU A 269 10.15 -5.28 36.64
C GLU A 269 11.06 -6.33 37.31
N PHE A 270 12.38 -6.13 37.27
CA PHE A 270 13.33 -7.13 37.78
C PHE A 270 13.71 -6.88 39.23
N PRO A 271 13.75 -7.89 40.11
CA PRO A 271 14.23 -7.71 41.47
C PRO A 271 15.69 -7.23 41.46
N ILE A 272 15.99 -6.22 42.28
CA ILE A 272 17.37 -5.73 42.46
C ILE A 272 18.05 -6.58 43.53
N TYR A 273 19.30 -6.95 43.26
CA TYR A 273 20.12 -7.76 44.16
C TYR A 273 21.21 -6.90 44.80
N GLU A 274 21.51 -7.16 46.08
CA GLU A 274 22.67 -6.63 46.79
C GLU A 274 23.77 -7.70 46.85
N TYR A 275 25.01 -7.27 46.67
CA TYR A 275 26.18 -8.12 46.88
C TYR A 275 26.45 -8.26 48.38
N ILE A 276 26.59 -9.48 48.85
CA ILE A 276 26.96 -9.77 50.25
C ILE A 276 28.23 -10.59 50.26
N GLU A 277 29.33 -9.98 50.69
CA GLU A 277 30.64 -10.61 50.74
C GLU A 277 30.62 -11.90 51.60
N GLY A 278 31.24 -12.96 51.09
CA GLY A 278 31.43 -14.21 51.82
C GLY A 278 30.20 -15.11 51.99
N LYS A 279 29.05 -14.82 51.35
CA LYS A 279 27.80 -15.60 51.52
C LYS A 279 27.16 -16.06 50.20
N GLU A 280 27.07 -17.38 50.02
CA GLU A 280 26.35 -18.00 48.91
C GLU A 280 24.83 -17.84 49.05
N ASN A 281 24.15 -17.47 47.96
CA ASN A 281 22.68 -17.43 47.94
C ASN A 281 22.10 -18.84 47.71
N PRO A 282 21.37 -19.41 48.69
CA PRO A 282 20.81 -20.76 48.58
C PRO A 282 19.73 -20.90 47.50
N ASP A 283 19.08 -19.80 47.09
CA ASP A 283 17.96 -19.83 46.14
C ASP A 283 18.40 -19.69 44.67
N ARG A 284 19.62 -19.20 44.41
CA ARG A 284 20.11 -18.93 43.04
C ARG A 284 21.40 -19.66 42.67
N HIS A 285 22.12 -20.23 43.65
CA HIS A 285 23.44 -20.85 43.45
C HIS A 285 24.51 -19.89 42.90
N ASP A 286 24.27 -18.58 43.00
CA ASP A 286 25.23 -17.54 42.67
C ASP A 286 25.90 -17.07 43.97
N SER A 287 27.23 -17.02 43.96
CA SER A 287 28.04 -17.06 45.18
C SER A 287 27.88 -15.87 46.13
N TYR A 288 27.20 -14.77 45.75
CA TYR A 288 27.17 -13.53 46.56
C TYR A 288 25.97 -12.59 46.33
N LEU A 289 24.91 -12.95 45.58
CA LEU A 289 23.83 -12.00 45.21
C LEU A 289 22.51 -12.32 45.92
N TRP A 290 22.03 -11.41 46.76
CA TRP A 290 20.78 -11.57 47.52
C TRP A 290 19.73 -10.54 47.12
N PRO A 291 18.42 -10.89 47.02
CA PRO A 291 17.39 -9.91 46.72
C PRO A 291 17.33 -8.82 47.80
N LYS A 292 17.16 -7.55 47.41
CA LYS A 292 16.93 -6.49 48.40
C LYS A 292 15.65 -6.76 49.19
N LYS A 293 15.74 -6.67 50.51
CA LYS A 293 14.62 -6.96 51.44
C LYS A 293 13.47 -5.96 51.37
N ASP A 294 13.71 -4.77 50.84
CA ASP A 294 12.70 -3.73 50.66
C ASP A 294 11.78 -3.98 49.45
N GLY A 295 12.03 -5.03 48.68
CA GLY A 295 11.25 -5.36 47.49
C GLY A 295 11.57 -4.46 46.29
N THR A 296 12.70 -3.76 46.30
CA THR A 296 13.12 -2.90 45.19
C THR A 296 13.21 -3.70 43.89
N VAL A 297 12.54 -3.19 42.87
CA VAL A 297 12.65 -3.67 41.49
C VAL A 297 13.25 -2.59 40.60
N TYR A 298 13.88 -3.05 39.53
CA TYR A 298 14.40 -2.20 38.50
C TYR A 298 13.28 -1.72 37.58
N HIS A 299 13.23 -0.41 37.35
CA HIS A 299 12.28 0.23 36.45
C HIS A 299 13.01 0.82 35.24
N TRP A 300 12.56 0.45 34.05
CA TRP A 300 13.06 1.03 32.80
C TRP A 300 12.39 2.39 32.56
N LYS A 301 13.17 3.40 32.21
CA LYS A 301 12.68 4.71 31.76
C LYS A 301 12.98 4.87 30.27
N HIS A 302 12.00 5.37 29.50
CA HIS A 302 12.23 5.70 28.09
C HIS A 302 13.15 6.90 27.99
N ILE A 303 14.42 6.66 27.71
CA ILE A 303 15.41 7.71 27.48
C ILE A 303 15.53 7.90 25.96
N VAL A 304 15.00 9.02 25.47
CA VAL A 304 15.24 9.53 24.12
C VAL A 304 16.12 10.76 24.27
N GLY A 305 17.42 10.63 24.00
CA GLY A 305 18.40 11.70 24.22
C GLY A 305 19.21 12.04 22.96
N TRP A 306 19.60 13.31 22.86
CA TRP A 306 20.58 13.84 21.91
C TRP A 306 21.58 14.66 22.70
N THR A 307 22.88 14.43 22.50
CA THR A 307 23.94 15.31 22.98
C THR A 307 24.59 16.02 21.80
N THR A 308 24.89 17.31 21.97
CA THR A 308 25.60 18.15 20.99
C THR A 308 27.03 18.45 21.42
N ASP A 309 27.52 17.80 22.49
CA ASP A 309 28.78 18.16 23.12
C ASP A 309 29.93 17.27 22.63
N GLU A 310 30.68 17.78 21.65
CA GLU A 310 31.89 17.16 21.10
C GLU A 310 33.09 17.22 22.07
N THR A 311 32.96 17.86 23.24
CA THR A 311 34.08 18.09 24.17
C THR A 311 34.18 17.09 25.33
N VAL A 312 33.33 16.08 25.36
CA VAL A 312 33.47 14.95 26.29
C VAL A 312 34.66 14.11 25.82
N TRP A 313 35.74 14.12 26.59
CA TRP A 313 36.96 13.35 26.30
C TRP A 313 36.67 11.84 26.30
N GLY A 314 36.47 11.30 25.10
CA GLY A 314 36.31 9.89 24.78
C GLY A 314 35.41 9.74 23.56
N ASP A 315 35.84 8.99 22.55
CA ASP A 315 35.23 8.84 21.22
C ASP A 315 33.81 8.20 21.16
N GLU A 316 32.95 8.43 22.16
CA GLU A 316 31.64 7.78 22.30
C GLU A 316 30.51 8.77 22.60
N ALA A 317 30.27 9.71 21.68
CA ALA A 317 29.01 10.45 21.64
C ALA A 317 27.91 9.53 21.06
N PHE A 318 27.10 8.93 21.94
CA PHE A 318 26.02 8.03 21.53
C PHE A 318 24.87 8.82 20.88
N ILE A 319 24.75 8.73 19.55
CA ILE A 319 23.68 9.36 18.76
C ILE A 319 22.42 8.47 18.82
N PHE A 320 21.35 8.92 19.50
CA PHE A 320 20.04 8.25 19.47
C PHE A 320 19.06 9.02 18.58
N THR A 321 18.54 8.36 17.54
CA THR A 321 17.67 9.00 16.54
C THR A 321 16.21 9.04 16.99
N ASN A 322 15.53 10.17 16.77
CA ASN A 322 14.09 10.31 16.92
C ASN A 322 13.34 9.62 15.75
N PRO A 323 12.51 8.59 15.99
CA PRO A 323 11.76 7.94 14.92
C PRO A 323 10.67 8.82 14.29
N ALA A 324 10.23 9.90 14.96
CA ALA A 324 9.07 10.69 14.56
C ALA A 324 9.35 11.81 13.54
N ASN A 325 10.60 12.31 13.44
CA ASN A 325 10.93 13.46 12.59
C ASN A 325 11.98 13.17 11.49
N GLY A 326 12.55 11.96 11.44
CA GLY A 326 13.24 11.44 10.26
C GLY A 326 14.54 12.13 9.87
N ALA A 327 15.15 12.94 10.74
CA ALA A 327 16.50 13.44 10.51
C ALA A 327 17.51 12.35 10.89
N THR A 328 18.20 11.78 9.90
CA THR A 328 19.27 10.81 10.09
C THR A 328 20.62 11.53 10.03
N GLU A 329 21.39 11.50 11.11
CA GLU A 329 22.85 11.45 10.98
C GLU A 329 23.25 9.97 11.06
N LYS A 330 24.12 9.55 10.15
CA LYS A 330 24.28 8.15 9.75
C LYS A 330 24.82 7.28 10.91
N PRO A 331 24.24 6.10 11.18
CA PRO A 331 24.79 5.10 12.10
C PRO A 331 26.11 4.45 11.65
N SER A 332 26.71 4.88 10.52
CA SER A 332 27.91 4.22 9.97
C SER A 332 29.13 4.33 10.88
N ASP A 333 29.11 5.22 11.86
CA ASP A 333 30.21 5.43 12.79
C ASP A 333 30.02 4.65 14.10
N PHE A 334 28.83 4.11 14.40
CA PHE A 334 28.61 3.32 15.62
C PHE A 334 29.36 1.97 15.59
N VAL A 335 29.45 1.34 14.41
CA VAL A 335 30.21 0.09 14.22
C VAL A 335 31.72 0.34 14.12
N LYS A 336 32.15 1.58 13.83
CA LYS A 336 33.56 1.96 13.84
C LYS A 336 34.04 2.44 15.21
N ALA A 337 33.13 2.99 16.02
CA ALA A 337 33.41 3.54 17.34
C ALA A 337 33.35 2.48 18.45
N THR A 338 32.70 1.32 18.25
CA THR A 338 32.89 0.19 19.18
C THR A 338 34.30 -0.36 18.98
N PRO A 339 35.24 -0.12 19.90
CA PRO A 339 36.57 -0.66 19.75
C PRO A 339 36.49 -2.18 19.89
N ASP A 340 37.32 -2.94 19.16
CA ASP A 340 37.41 -4.40 19.24
C ASP A 340 37.68 -4.94 20.68
N ASN A 341 37.86 -4.07 21.67
CA ASN A 341 38.16 -4.37 23.06
C ASN A 341 37.05 -4.02 24.07
N MET A 342 35.91 -3.46 23.65
CA MET A 342 34.77 -3.30 24.56
C MET A 342 33.93 -4.58 24.58
N ASN A 343 33.94 -5.25 25.72
CA ASN A 343 33.18 -6.47 26.04
C ASN A 343 31.65 -6.28 26.06
N TRP A 344 31.14 -5.20 25.44
CA TRP A 344 29.74 -4.77 25.42
C TRP A 344 29.08 -5.36 24.18
N GLY A 345 28.55 -6.57 24.34
CA GLY A 345 28.09 -7.40 23.23
C GLY A 345 26.88 -6.83 22.51
N THR A 346 27.10 -6.04 21.44
CA THR A 346 26.08 -5.85 20.40
C THR A 346 25.54 -7.22 19.97
N MET A 347 24.33 -7.54 20.40
CA MET A 347 23.70 -8.79 20.03
C MET A 347 23.16 -8.63 18.61
N TRP A 348 23.70 -9.45 17.71
CA TRP A 348 23.35 -9.54 16.30
C TRP A 348 21.92 -9.07 15.97
N PRO A 349 21.77 -8.13 15.01
CA PRO A 349 20.48 -7.53 14.73
C PRO A 349 19.49 -8.59 14.32
N MET A 350 18.33 -8.57 14.95
CA MET A 350 17.23 -9.41 14.49
C MET A 350 16.68 -8.82 13.20
N LYS A 351 16.87 -9.51 12.08
CA LYS A 351 16.28 -9.15 10.79
C LYS A 351 14.77 -9.41 10.82
N ILE A 352 13.98 -8.36 10.67
CA ILE A 352 12.52 -8.39 10.55
C ILE A 352 12.17 -8.23 9.07
N SER A 353 11.68 -9.31 8.45
CA SER A 353 11.13 -9.23 7.10
C SER A 353 9.73 -8.62 7.14
N PRO A 354 9.35 -7.77 6.17
CA PRO A 354 7.98 -7.27 6.10
C PRO A 354 6.99 -8.42 5.89
N TYR A 355 7.40 -9.55 5.30
CA TYR A 355 6.55 -10.71 5.05
C TYR A 355 6.40 -11.65 6.26
N MET A 356 6.67 -11.18 7.47
CA MET A 356 6.35 -11.89 8.71
C MET A 356 5.03 -11.40 9.28
N THR A 357 4.33 -12.28 9.98
CA THR A 357 3.14 -11.91 10.75
C THR A 357 3.52 -11.07 11.97
N LYS A 358 2.66 -10.09 12.34
CA LYS A 358 2.83 -9.26 13.54
C LYS A 358 3.09 -10.10 14.80
N TYR A 359 2.33 -11.19 14.97
CA TYR A 359 2.49 -12.15 16.06
C TYR A 359 3.91 -12.75 16.12
N ARG A 360 4.43 -13.25 14.99
CA ARG A 360 5.75 -13.88 14.96
C ARG A 360 6.86 -12.89 15.26
N ILE A 361 6.75 -11.66 14.76
CA ILE A 361 7.72 -10.60 15.04
C ILE A 361 7.76 -10.33 16.55
N LYS A 362 6.60 -10.04 17.15
CA LYS A 362 6.48 -9.80 18.59
C LYS A 362 7.03 -10.97 19.41
N ASN A 363 6.62 -12.20 19.11
CA ASN A 363 7.10 -13.37 19.84
C ASN A 363 8.62 -13.61 19.71
N THR A 364 9.21 -13.27 18.56
CA THR A 364 10.67 -13.41 18.36
C THR A 364 11.43 -12.35 19.15
N ILE A 365 10.95 -11.11 19.16
CA ILE A 365 11.50 -10.03 20.00
C ILE A 365 11.37 -10.41 21.47
N LYS A 366 10.15 -10.80 21.91
CA LYS A 366 9.87 -11.23 23.30
C LYS A 366 10.89 -12.24 23.79
N ARG A 367 11.10 -13.33 23.02
CA ARG A 367 12.06 -14.39 23.38
C ARG A 367 13.50 -13.90 23.50
N LYS A 368 13.91 -12.92 22.71
CA LYS A 368 15.25 -12.31 22.83
C LYS A 368 15.32 -11.47 24.09
N LEU A 369 14.34 -10.58 24.32
CA LEU A 369 14.28 -9.75 25.53
C LEU A 369 14.28 -10.62 26.80
N ASP A 370 13.44 -11.67 26.84
CA ASP A 370 13.37 -12.65 27.94
C ASP A 370 14.69 -13.39 28.19
N TYR A 371 15.47 -13.64 27.14
CA TYR A 371 16.72 -14.37 27.25
C TYR A 371 17.86 -13.48 27.74
N TYR A 372 17.95 -12.26 27.20
CA TYR A 372 19.12 -11.42 27.41
C TYR A 372 18.97 -10.48 28.60
N ILE A 373 17.79 -9.88 28.82
CA ILE A 373 17.64 -8.88 29.89
C ILE A 373 17.90 -9.46 31.29
N PRO A 374 17.35 -10.63 31.70
CA PRO A 374 17.61 -11.16 33.05
C PRO A 374 19.09 -11.48 33.28
N ARG A 375 19.76 -12.07 32.28
CA ARG A 375 21.20 -12.40 32.36
C ARG A 375 22.07 -11.16 32.50
N LEU A 376 21.67 -10.05 31.90
CA LEU A 376 22.35 -8.77 32.05
C LEU A 376 22.19 -8.21 33.46
N SER A 377 20.99 -8.33 34.07
CA SER A 377 20.78 -7.94 35.46
C SER A 377 21.58 -8.77 36.46
N GLU A 378 21.87 -10.03 36.14
CA GLU A 378 22.65 -10.96 36.99
C GLU A 378 24.16 -10.78 36.82
N ALA A 379 24.65 -10.53 35.60
CA ALA A 379 26.07 -10.47 35.28
C ALA A 379 26.78 -9.19 35.74
N ASN A 380 26.04 -8.11 36.01
CA ASN A 380 26.65 -6.83 36.38
C ASN A 380 25.90 -6.13 37.54
N PRO A 381 25.87 -6.69 38.76
CA PRO A 381 25.26 -6.06 39.93
C PRO A 381 26.12 -4.94 40.54
N ILE A 382 27.42 -4.93 40.23
CA ILE A 382 28.46 -4.13 40.91
C ILE A 382 28.62 -2.72 40.32
N TYR A 383 28.23 -2.50 39.06
CA TYR A 383 28.27 -1.16 38.42
C TYR A 383 26.93 -0.42 38.52
N TRP A 384 26.17 -0.70 39.58
CA TRP A 384 24.96 0.04 39.97
C TRP A 384 25.22 0.96 41.16
N ASP A 385 26.50 1.27 41.42
CA ASP A 385 26.82 2.44 42.24
C ASP A 385 26.39 3.68 41.43
N PRO A 386 25.61 4.61 42.00
CA PRO A 386 25.50 5.94 41.41
C PRO A 386 26.94 6.42 41.29
N ILE A 387 27.41 6.55 40.05
CA ILE A 387 28.76 7.00 39.76
C ILE A 387 28.98 8.24 40.63
N TRP A 388 30.09 8.29 41.36
CA TRP A 388 30.53 9.37 42.24
C TRP A 388 30.84 10.66 41.45
N ASN A 389 29.89 11.08 40.62
CA ASN A 389 29.93 12.25 39.79
C ASN A 389 28.59 12.93 40.04
N GLU A 390 28.60 14.11 40.64
CA GLU A 390 27.45 15.02 40.73
C GLU A 390 26.95 15.50 39.34
N TRP A 391 27.35 14.82 38.25
CA TRP A 391 27.17 15.18 36.86
C TRP A 391 26.82 14.00 35.93
N SER A 392 26.57 12.78 36.46
CA SER A 392 26.12 11.65 35.62
C SER A 392 25.06 10.80 36.33
N ASP A 393 23.85 11.34 36.46
CA ASP A 393 22.73 10.67 37.15
C ASP A 393 22.14 9.47 36.39
N GLU A 394 22.42 9.24 35.10
CA GLU A 394 21.76 8.16 34.36
C GLU A 394 22.64 7.66 33.20
N SER A 395 23.42 6.58 33.36
CA SER A 395 24.03 5.96 32.16
C SER A 395 24.29 4.46 32.31
N SER A 396 23.21 3.70 32.50
CA SER A 396 23.12 2.32 31.99
C SER A 396 22.05 2.34 30.89
N LEU A 397 22.46 2.54 29.64
CA LEU A 397 21.55 2.79 28.52
C LEU A 397 21.15 1.48 27.83
N PHE A 398 20.20 0.75 28.41
CA PHE A 398 19.45 -0.19 27.58
C PHE A 398 18.69 0.61 26.54
N THR A 399 19.02 0.38 25.27
CA THR A 399 18.24 0.95 24.17
C THR A 399 17.79 -0.12 23.21
N ILE A 400 16.58 0.10 22.72
CA ILE A 400 16.06 -0.60 21.55
C ILE A 400 16.09 0.41 20.42
N TYR A 401 16.55 0.00 19.26
CA TYR A 401 16.36 0.78 18.04
C TYR A 401 16.16 -0.13 16.84
N TYR A 402 15.67 0.45 15.76
CA TYR A 402 15.54 -0.24 14.49
C TYR A 402 16.10 0.61 13.36
N GLU A 403 16.59 -0.05 12.33
CA GLU A 403 16.99 0.61 11.09
C GLU A 403 16.36 -0.11 9.90
N LYS A 404 16.17 0.63 8.81
CA LYS A 404 15.66 0.06 7.58
C LYS A 404 16.71 -0.87 6.95
N TYR A 405 16.28 -2.04 6.50
CA TYR A 405 17.14 -3.04 5.86
C TYR A 405 16.41 -3.63 4.64
N GLY A 406 16.72 -3.10 3.45
CA GLY A 406 15.91 -3.35 2.23
C GLY A 406 14.47 -2.86 2.43
N ILE A 407 13.50 -3.76 2.23
CA ILE A 407 12.06 -3.54 2.55
C ILE A 407 11.69 -3.89 3.99
N GLY A 408 12.61 -4.47 4.76
CA GLY A 408 12.41 -4.85 6.14
C GLY A 408 13.17 -3.93 7.09
N TYR A 409 13.43 -4.47 8.28
CA TYR A 409 14.12 -3.76 9.33
C TYR A 409 15.14 -4.66 9.99
N LYS A 410 16.21 -4.08 10.52
CA LYS A 410 17.00 -4.69 11.58
C LYS A 410 16.53 -4.11 12.89
N PHE A 411 16.31 -4.98 13.85
CA PHE A 411 15.95 -4.61 15.21
C PHE A 411 17.13 -4.95 16.11
N TRP A 412 17.58 -3.94 16.83
CA TRP A 412 18.76 -3.99 17.66
C TRP A 412 18.37 -3.83 19.12
N GLN A 413 19.14 -4.49 19.95
CA GLN A 413 19.19 -4.28 21.39
C GLN A 413 20.64 -3.90 21.69
N LEU A 414 20.84 -2.69 22.21
CA LEU A 414 22.13 -2.24 22.70
C LEU A 414 22.12 -2.25 24.21
N TRP A 415 23.31 -2.50 24.73
CA TRP A 415 23.66 -2.38 26.13
C TRP A 415 24.84 -1.43 26.21
#